data_AF-L5LBI9-F1
#
_entry.id   AF-L5LBI9-F1
#
_cell.length_a   1.000
_cell.length_b   1.000
_cell.length_c   1.000
_cell.angle_alpha   90.00
_cell.angle_beta   90.00
_cell.angle_gamma   90.00
#
_symmetry.space_group_name_H-M   'P 1'
#
loop_
_entity.id
_entity.type
_entity.pdbx_description
1 polymer ?
#
loop_
_entity_poly.entity_id
_entity_poly.type
_entity_poly.pdbx_seq_one_letter_code
_entity_poly.pdbx_strand_id
1 'polypeptide(L)'
;MRLSLPLLLLLLGAWAIPGGLGNRASLTATAPELDDEEKYSAHMPAHLRCDACKAVAYQMWQHLAKAEAKLHTPGGRQELSESVYTDVLEQSCSQTWQDYGVREVNQVKHLMGPGLSHGPEPSVSVMITGGPWPTRLSRTCLHYLGEFGEDQIYEAHQQGQGALKALLCGGPRGVCPKEAPGTRAEL
;
A
#
# COMPACT_ATOMS: atom_id res chain seq x y z
N MET A 1 -75.36 -42.57 -26.71
CA MET A 1 -76.10 -42.15 -25.50
C MET A 1 -75.50 -40.85 -25.02
N ARG A 2 -76.33 -39.81 -24.79
CA ARG A 2 -75.94 -38.45 -24.40
C ARG A 2 -75.79 -38.32 -22.87
N LEU A 3 -75.27 -37.15 -22.46
CA LEU A 3 -75.01 -36.58 -21.11
C LEU A 3 -73.57 -36.85 -20.60
N SER A 4 -72.79 -35.88 -20.10
CA SER A 4 -73.14 -34.54 -19.62
C SER A 4 -71.91 -33.69 -19.26
N LEU A 5 -72.05 -32.39 -19.56
CA LEU A 5 -71.64 -31.20 -18.77
C LEU A 5 -70.16 -30.80 -18.56
N PRO A 6 -69.90 -29.48 -18.49
CA PRO A 6 -68.66 -28.80 -18.83
C PRO A 6 -67.84 -28.34 -17.60
N LEU A 7 -66.70 -27.70 -17.88
CA LEU A 7 -66.12 -26.61 -17.09
C LEU A 7 -65.85 -26.89 -15.60
N LEU A 8 -64.78 -27.64 -15.30
CA LEU A 8 -64.08 -27.52 -14.01
C LEU A 8 -62.58 -27.73 -14.21
N LEU A 9 -61.80 -26.83 -13.58
CA LEU A 9 -60.35 -26.89 -13.34
C LEU A 9 -59.43 -26.24 -14.40
N LEU A 10 -59.68 -24.96 -14.68
CA LEU A 10 -58.62 -23.96 -14.52
C LEU A 10 -58.09 -24.08 -13.08
N LEU A 11 -56.90 -24.64 -12.88
CA LEU A 11 -56.03 -24.58 -11.69
C LEU A 11 -55.15 -25.84 -11.67
N LEU A 12 -53.88 -25.71 -12.07
CA LEU A 12 -52.70 -26.58 -11.80
C LEU A 12 -51.68 -26.22 -12.89
N GLY A 13 -50.52 -25.63 -12.66
CA GLY A 13 -49.82 -25.15 -11.50
C GLY A 13 -48.56 -24.48 -12.07
N ALA A 14 -48.16 -23.36 -11.49
CA ALA A 14 -46.99 -22.59 -11.91
C ALA A 14 -45.78 -23.50 -12.16
N TRP A 15 -45.19 -23.44 -13.35
CA TRP A 15 -43.86 -23.98 -13.59
C TRP A 15 -42.88 -23.18 -12.74
N ALA A 16 -42.43 -23.81 -11.65
CA ALA A 16 -41.33 -23.29 -10.85
C ALA A 16 -40.08 -23.24 -11.73
N ILE A 17 -39.61 -22.03 -12.02
CA ILE A 17 -38.23 -21.81 -12.48
C ILE A 17 -37.35 -22.38 -11.37
N PRO A 18 -36.46 -23.36 -11.62
CA PRO A 18 -35.48 -23.75 -10.64
C PRO A 18 -34.56 -22.55 -10.45
N GLY A 19 -34.82 -21.77 -9.41
CA GLY A 19 -33.89 -20.76 -8.94
C GLY A 19 -32.64 -21.49 -8.48
N GLY A 20 -31.65 -21.56 -9.37
CA GLY A 20 -30.30 -21.95 -9.01
C GLY A 20 -29.84 -20.98 -7.92
N LEU A 21 -29.86 -21.44 -6.68
CA LEU A 21 -29.17 -20.80 -5.57
C LEU A 21 -27.69 -20.77 -5.96
N GLY A 22 -27.27 -19.65 -6.54
CA GLY A 22 -25.87 -19.37 -6.81
C GLY A 22 -25.10 -19.69 -5.55
N ASN A 23 -24.07 -20.51 -5.69
CA ASN A 23 -23.17 -20.91 -4.63
C ASN A 23 -22.60 -19.64 -3.98
N ARG A 24 -23.22 -19.15 -2.90
CA ARG A 24 -22.76 -17.99 -2.15
C ARG A 24 -21.52 -18.43 -1.39
N ALA A 25 -20.36 -18.34 -2.04
CA ALA A 25 -19.10 -18.40 -1.34
C ALA A 25 -19.15 -17.36 -0.21
N SER A 26 -19.11 -17.83 1.03
CA SER A 26 -19.08 -16.94 2.19
C SER A 26 -17.77 -16.19 2.15
N LEU A 27 -17.82 -14.88 1.92
CA LEU A 27 -16.64 -14.01 1.98
C LEU A 27 -16.33 -13.76 3.45
N THR A 28 -15.34 -14.46 3.99
CA THR A 28 -14.79 -14.19 5.32
C THR A 28 -13.69 -13.14 5.22
N ALA A 29 -13.83 -12.05 5.96
CA ALA A 29 -12.84 -10.99 6.07
C ALA A 29 -12.40 -10.89 7.55
N THR A 30 -11.13 -11.14 7.84
CA THR A 30 -10.57 -11.02 9.19
C THR A 30 -9.70 -9.77 9.27
N ALA A 31 -9.95 -8.93 10.28
CA ALA A 31 -9.09 -7.79 10.58
C ALA A 31 -7.82 -8.26 11.31
N PRO A 32 -6.66 -7.64 11.06
CA PRO A 32 -5.42 -7.97 11.77
C PRO A 32 -5.55 -7.70 13.27
N GLU A 33 -5.06 -8.61 14.10
CA GLU A 33 -5.07 -8.44 15.55
C GLU A 33 -3.86 -7.62 16.01
N LEU A 34 -4.08 -6.40 16.51
CA LEU A 34 -2.97 -5.54 16.96
C LEU A 34 -2.48 -5.92 18.36
N ASP A 35 -1.16 -5.97 18.55
CA ASP A 35 -0.52 -6.13 19.86
C ASP A 35 -0.47 -4.80 20.66
N ASP A 36 0.06 -4.84 21.88
CA ASP A 36 0.11 -3.67 22.75
C ASP A 36 1.07 -2.58 22.22
N GLU A 37 2.19 -2.95 21.59
CA GLU A 37 3.09 -1.98 20.97
C GLU A 37 2.36 -1.27 19.83
N GLU A 38 1.70 -2.03 18.97
CA GLU A 38 0.95 -1.54 17.82
C GLU A 38 -0.24 -0.67 18.21
N LYS A 39 -0.87 -0.90 19.36
CA LYS A 39 -1.97 -0.08 19.86
C LYS A 39 -1.50 1.21 20.53
N TYR A 40 -0.43 1.16 21.32
CA TYR A 40 -0.13 2.24 22.27
C TYR A 40 1.20 2.96 22.02
N SER A 41 2.16 2.34 21.33
CA SER A 41 3.47 2.96 21.07
C SER A 41 3.39 4.06 20.02
N ALA A 42 4.14 5.15 20.20
CA ALA A 42 4.29 6.17 19.16
C ALA A 42 5.38 5.82 18.13
N HIS A 43 6.11 4.72 18.31
CA HIS A 43 7.19 4.29 17.44
C HIS A 43 6.71 3.27 16.40
N MET A 44 7.44 3.18 15.27
CA MET A 44 7.18 2.15 14.27
C MET A 44 7.62 0.78 14.81
N PRO A 45 6.71 -0.21 14.89
CA PRO A 45 7.03 -1.56 15.36
C PRO A 45 8.18 -2.17 14.56
N ALA A 46 9.05 -2.91 15.22
CA ALA A 46 10.29 -3.41 14.62
C ALA A 46 10.06 -4.19 13.33
N HIS A 47 9.04 -5.05 13.29
CA HIS A 47 8.71 -5.90 12.15
C HIS A 47 8.14 -5.13 10.94
N LEU A 48 7.67 -3.89 11.11
CA LEU A 48 7.13 -3.04 10.05
C LEU A 48 8.12 -1.99 9.52
N ARG A 49 9.31 -1.88 10.11
CA ARG A 49 10.27 -0.83 9.77
C ARG A 49 10.74 -0.87 8.32
N CYS A 50 10.95 -2.06 7.76
CA CYS A 50 11.34 -2.19 6.36
C CYS A 50 10.23 -1.68 5.41
N ASP A 51 8.98 -2.05 5.66
CA ASP A 51 7.86 -1.58 4.84
C ASP A 51 7.65 -0.08 5.01
N ALA A 52 7.77 0.44 6.24
CA ALA A 52 7.74 1.88 6.50
C ALA A 52 8.83 2.63 5.73
N CYS A 53 10.06 2.09 5.70
CA CYS A 53 11.14 2.70 4.93
C CYS A 53 10.84 2.76 3.43
N LYS A 54 10.37 1.63 2.86
CA LYS A 54 9.99 1.57 1.44
C LYS A 54 8.88 2.58 1.12
N ALA A 55 7.89 2.72 2.00
CA ALA A 55 6.81 3.68 1.86
C ALA A 55 7.33 5.13 1.85
N VAL A 56 8.21 5.47 2.80
CA VAL A 56 8.82 6.80 2.87
C VAL A 56 9.66 7.09 1.63
N ALA A 57 10.54 6.15 1.24
CA ALA A 57 11.38 6.29 0.05
C ALA A 57 10.54 6.51 -1.21
N TYR A 58 9.44 5.77 -1.35
CA TYR A 58 8.51 5.93 -2.46
C TYR A 58 7.87 7.32 -2.48
N GLN A 59 7.42 7.82 -1.33
CA GLN A 59 6.73 9.11 -1.23
C GLN A 59 7.67 10.29 -1.44
N MET A 60 8.89 10.25 -0.89
CA MET A 60 9.93 11.24 -1.18
C MET A 60 10.22 11.30 -2.69
N TRP A 61 10.45 10.14 -3.32
CA TRP A 61 10.67 10.05 -4.76
C TRP A 61 9.50 10.61 -5.58
N GLN A 62 8.26 10.25 -5.22
CA GLN A 62 7.06 10.73 -5.91
C GLN A 62 6.91 12.25 -5.82
N HIS A 63 7.14 12.84 -4.65
CA HIS A 63 7.06 14.27 -4.43
C HIS A 63 8.11 15.03 -5.25
N LEU A 64 9.37 14.56 -5.22
CA LEU A 64 10.47 15.14 -6.00
C LEU A 64 10.22 15.01 -7.51
N ALA A 65 9.86 13.80 -7.99
CA ALA A 65 9.57 13.58 -9.40
C ALA A 65 8.41 14.46 -9.90
N LYS A 66 7.38 14.65 -9.07
CA LYS A 66 6.25 15.54 -9.37
C LYS A 66 6.66 17.01 -9.39
N ALA A 67 7.57 17.44 -8.51
CA ALA A 67 8.09 18.80 -8.50
C ALA A 67 8.93 19.09 -9.75
N GLU A 68 9.82 18.16 -10.13
CA GLU A 68 10.61 18.26 -11.36
C GLU A 68 9.73 18.32 -12.61
N ALA A 69 8.70 17.47 -12.68
CA ALA A 69 7.77 17.45 -13.81
C ALA A 69 7.02 18.79 -14.00
N LYS A 70 6.84 19.59 -12.94
CA LYS A 70 6.19 20.90 -13.02
C LYS A 70 7.07 21.99 -13.63
N LEU A 71 8.39 21.80 -13.71
CA LEU A 71 9.32 22.80 -14.26
C LEU A 71 9.22 22.97 -15.79
N HIS A 72 8.38 22.17 -16.47
CA HIS A 72 8.04 22.30 -17.90
C HIS A 72 9.20 22.74 -18.80
N THR A 73 10.15 21.84 -19.06
CA THR A 73 11.22 22.08 -20.03
C THR A 73 11.14 21.06 -21.17
N PRO A 74 10.89 21.49 -22.43
CA PRO A 74 11.08 20.64 -23.58
C PRO A 74 12.56 20.28 -23.71
N GLY A 75 12.93 19.03 -23.41
CA GLY A 75 14.26 18.49 -23.75
C GLY A 75 15.16 18.03 -22.60
N GLY A 76 14.72 18.02 -21.34
CA GLY A 76 15.55 17.45 -20.26
C GLY A 76 14.89 17.44 -18.88
N ARG A 77 15.42 16.59 -17.97
CA ARG A 77 15.17 16.68 -16.53
C ARG A 77 15.91 17.91 -16.01
N GLN A 78 15.19 18.85 -15.42
CA GLN A 78 15.80 19.99 -14.76
C GLN A 78 15.91 19.72 -13.26
N GLU A 79 17.11 19.89 -12.73
CA GLU A 79 17.38 19.78 -11.29
C GLU A 79 16.68 20.93 -10.54
N LEU A 80 16.05 20.60 -9.42
CA LEU A 80 15.48 21.53 -8.46
C LEU A 80 16.61 22.27 -7.76
N SER A 81 16.41 23.54 -7.43
CA SER A 81 17.32 24.24 -6.53
C SER A 81 17.23 23.65 -5.12
N GLU A 82 18.28 23.85 -4.32
CA GLU A 82 18.36 23.45 -2.91
C GLU A 82 17.11 23.82 -2.12
N SER A 83 16.74 25.09 -2.13
CA SER A 83 15.53 25.57 -1.46
C SER A 83 14.27 24.80 -1.87
N VAL A 84 14.16 24.39 -3.14
CA VAL A 84 12.96 23.74 -3.65
C VAL A 84 12.94 22.27 -3.27
N TYR A 85 14.03 21.51 -3.42
CA TYR A 85 13.99 20.11 -3.04
C TYR A 85 13.90 19.93 -1.52
N THR A 86 14.47 20.84 -0.73
CA THR A 86 14.33 20.85 0.74
C THR A 86 12.88 21.02 1.13
N ASP A 87 12.19 22.05 0.61
CA ASP A 87 10.76 22.28 0.86
C ASP A 87 9.90 21.07 0.44
N VAL A 88 10.21 20.47 -0.72
CA VAL A 88 9.48 19.32 -1.25
C VAL A 88 9.66 18.08 -0.36
N LEU A 89 10.87 17.86 0.16
CA LEU A 89 11.18 16.76 1.06
C LEU A 89 10.50 16.91 2.42
N GLU A 90 10.53 18.10 3.02
CA GLU A 90 9.78 18.40 4.25
C GLU A 90 8.27 18.21 4.04
N GLN A 91 7.74 18.68 2.90
CA GLN A 91 6.32 18.49 2.56
C GLN A 91 5.96 17.02 2.38
N SER A 92 6.86 16.18 1.85
CA SER A 92 6.63 14.75 1.70
C SER A 92 6.42 14.04 3.05
N CYS A 93 7.02 14.55 4.14
CA CYS A 93 6.86 14.00 5.48
C CYS A 93 5.58 14.47 6.20
N SER A 94 5.09 15.66 5.86
CA SER A 94 3.87 16.26 6.44
C SER A 94 2.59 15.96 5.65
N GLN A 95 2.68 15.10 4.62
CA GLN A 95 1.51 14.66 3.85
C GLN A 95 0.48 13.88 4.69
N THR A 96 -0.67 13.60 4.09
CA THR A 96 -1.65 12.68 4.64
C THR A 96 -1.23 11.23 4.40
N TRP A 97 -0.85 10.52 5.45
CA TRP A 97 -0.46 9.11 5.40
C TRP A 97 -1.65 8.13 5.52
N GLN A 98 -2.87 8.56 5.16
CA GLN A 98 -4.10 7.79 5.34
C GLN A 98 -4.22 6.59 4.39
N ASP A 99 -3.53 6.63 3.25
CA ASP A 99 -3.50 5.54 2.27
C ASP A 99 -2.61 4.36 2.70
N TYR A 100 -1.98 4.48 3.88
CA TYR A 100 -1.19 3.44 4.49
C TYR A 100 -1.89 2.84 5.69
N GLY A 101 -1.73 1.53 5.84
CA GLY A 101 -2.30 0.78 6.96
C GLY A 101 -1.67 -0.59 7.11
N VAL A 102 -2.08 -1.30 8.14
CA VAL A 102 -1.59 -2.65 8.42
C VAL A 102 -2.59 -3.68 7.94
N ARG A 103 -2.07 -4.73 7.33
CA ARG A 103 -2.81 -5.93 6.95
C ARG A 103 -2.03 -7.15 7.43
N GLU A 104 -2.74 -8.21 7.77
CA GLU A 104 -2.15 -9.52 8.03
C GLU A 104 -2.27 -10.42 6.79
N VAL A 105 -1.15 -10.99 6.37
CA VAL A 105 -1.06 -11.98 5.28
C VAL A 105 -0.28 -13.17 5.81
N ASN A 106 -0.87 -14.37 5.79
CA ASN A 106 -0.25 -15.58 6.33
C ASN A 106 0.26 -15.42 7.78
N GLN A 107 -0.53 -14.78 8.65
CA GLN A 107 -0.20 -14.50 10.06
C GLN A 107 0.96 -13.53 10.28
N VAL A 108 1.46 -12.90 9.21
CA VAL A 108 2.48 -11.87 9.28
C VAL A 108 1.85 -10.54 8.91
N LYS A 109 2.07 -9.54 9.77
CA LYS A 109 1.59 -8.18 9.54
C LYS A 109 2.55 -7.44 8.65
N HIS A 110 1.97 -6.78 7.67
CA HIS A 110 2.68 -5.96 6.69
C HIS A 110 2.04 -4.58 6.66
N LEU A 111 2.89 -3.57 6.49
CA LEU A 111 2.39 -2.26 6.09
C LEU A 111 2.04 -2.35 4.60
N MET A 112 0.89 -1.79 4.24
CA MET A 112 0.35 -1.75 2.89
C MET A 112 0.13 -0.29 2.49
N GLY A 113 0.18 -0.01 1.19
CA GLY A 113 -0.06 1.31 0.63
C GLY A 113 0.75 1.55 -0.64
N PRO A 114 0.69 2.76 -1.22
CA PRO A 114 1.43 3.11 -2.42
C PRO A 114 2.94 2.82 -2.28
N GLY A 115 3.54 2.22 -3.32
CA GLY A 115 4.96 1.87 -3.31
C GLY A 115 5.33 0.59 -2.58
N LEU A 116 4.36 -0.10 -1.95
CA LEU A 116 4.54 -1.40 -1.33
C LEU A 116 3.88 -2.48 -2.18
N SER A 117 4.58 -3.61 -2.36
CA SER A 117 4.08 -4.75 -3.13
C SER A 117 4.40 -6.03 -2.38
N HIS A 118 3.35 -6.78 -2.04
CA HIS A 118 3.45 -8.01 -1.23
C HIS A 118 2.95 -9.25 -1.99
N GLY A 119 3.05 -9.23 -3.32
CA GLY A 119 2.62 -10.32 -4.19
C GLY A 119 1.12 -10.27 -4.52
N PRO A 120 0.53 -11.39 -4.99
CA PRO A 120 -0.88 -11.43 -5.35
C PRO A 120 -1.78 -11.17 -4.13
N GLU A 121 -2.63 -10.16 -4.25
CA GLU A 121 -3.58 -9.76 -3.22
C GLU A 121 -4.62 -10.87 -2.97
N PRO A 122 -4.88 -11.28 -1.72
CA PRO A 122 -5.99 -12.17 -1.42
C PRO A 122 -7.32 -11.52 -1.84
N SER A 123 -8.27 -12.33 -2.29
CA SER A 123 -9.55 -11.87 -2.86
C SER A 123 -10.37 -10.99 -1.90
N VAL A 124 -10.19 -11.18 -0.59
CA VAL A 124 -10.77 -10.35 0.47
C VAL A 124 -9.75 -10.22 1.59
N SER A 125 -9.33 -8.99 1.90
CA SER A 125 -8.53 -8.70 3.09
C SER A 125 -8.87 -7.33 3.66
N VAL A 126 -8.74 -7.20 4.97
CA VAL A 126 -9.01 -5.94 5.69
C VAL A 126 -7.69 -5.28 6.02
N MET A 127 -7.58 -4.00 5.69
CA MET A 127 -6.46 -3.15 6.10
C MET A 127 -6.96 -2.16 7.15
N ILE A 128 -6.23 -2.01 8.25
CA ILE A 128 -6.49 -0.99 9.26
C ILE A 128 -5.62 0.23 8.95
N THR A 129 -6.26 1.31 8.49
CA THR A 129 -5.61 2.62 8.26
C THR A 129 -5.87 3.58 9.41
N GLY A 130 -5.23 4.75 9.38
CA GLY A 130 -5.41 5.79 10.41
C GLY A 130 -4.81 5.40 11.77
N GLY A 131 -5.43 5.86 12.86
CA GLY A 131 -4.92 5.63 14.22
C GLY A 131 -3.47 6.12 14.38
N PRO A 132 -2.55 5.30 14.91
CA PRO A 132 -1.16 5.71 15.12
C PRO A 132 -0.30 5.67 13.84
N TRP A 133 -0.76 5.02 12.77
CA TRP A 133 0.07 4.77 11.56
C TRP A 133 0.52 6.05 10.85
N PRO A 134 -0.34 7.07 10.63
CA PRO A 134 0.08 8.31 10.01
C PRO A 134 1.20 9.03 10.77
N THR A 135 1.06 9.12 12.10
CA THR A 135 2.08 9.75 12.95
C THR A 135 3.38 8.96 12.95
N ARG A 136 3.32 7.62 12.98
CA ARG A 136 4.51 6.75 12.92
C ARG A 136 5.27 6.94 11.59
N LEU A 137 4.56 7.00 10.46
CA LEU A 137 5.15 7.21 9.14
C LEU A 137 5.77 8.61 9.00
N SER A 138 5.03 9.65 9.40
CA SER A 138 5.56 11.02 9.40
C SER A 138 6.83 11.15 10.25
N ARG A 139 6.84 10.58 11.46
CA ARG A 139 8.04 10.57 12.33
C ARG A 139 9.20 9.78 11.73
N THR A 140 8.93 8.66 11.06
CA THR A 140 9.94 7.87 10.36
C THR A 140 10.55 8.68 9.21
N CYS A 141 9.72 9.39 8.45
CA CYS A 141 10.16 10.26 7.37
C CYS A 141 11.06 11.39 7.87
N LEU A 142 10.63 12.12 8.90
CA LEU A 142 11.42 13.20 9.50
C LEU A 142 12.74 12.70 10.09
N HIS A 143 12.75 11.48 10.64
CA HIS A 143 13.98 10.87 11.12
C HIS A 143 14.98 10.65 9.98
N TYR A 144 14.54 10.17 8.82
CA TYR A 144 15.40 9.99 7.67
C TYR A 144 15.91 11.30 7.08
N LEU A 145 15.10 12.36 7.04
CA LEU A 145 15.60 13.70 6.68
C LEU A 145 16.76 14.12 7.60
N GLY A 146 16.59 13.98 8.92
CA GLY A 146 17.63 14.33 9.87
C GLY A 146 18.86 13.39 9.87
N GLU A 147 18.70 12.13 9.46
CA GLU A 147 19.80 11.15 9.41
C GLU A 147 20.65 11.28 8.16
N PHE A 148 20.02 11.40 6.99
CA PHE A 148 20.72 11.43 5.69
C PHE A 148 20.96 12.84 5.16
N GLY A 149 20.08 13.79 5.49
CA GLY A 149 20.08 15.13 4.92
C GLY A 149 19.41 15.18 3.54
N GLU A 150 18.82 16.33 3.23
CA GLU A 150 18.08 16.60 2.02
C GLU A 150 18.94 16.49 0.76
N ASP A 151 20.18 16.98 0.82
CA ASP A 151 21.13 16.96 -0.30
C ASP A 151 21.42 15.51 -0.78
N GLN A 152 21.74 14.62 0.17
CA GLN A 152 22.05 13.21 -0.14
C GLN A 152 20.81 12.48 -0.66
N ILE A 153 19.65 12.77 -0.08
CA ILE A 153 18.37 12.21 -0.52
C ILE A 153 18.07 12.67 -1.95
N TYR A 154 18.28 13.95 -2.26
CA TYR A 154 18.04 14.48 -3.60
C TYR A 154 19.03 13.92 -4.63
N GLU A 155 20.31 13.78 -4.27
CA GLU A 155 21.32 13.16 -5.12
C GLU A 155 20.96 11.69 -5.43
N ALA A 156 20.51 10.94 -4.43
CA ALA A 156 20.05 9.56 -4.63
C ALA A 156 18.78 9.50 -5.49
N HIS A 157 17.87 10.47 -5.36
CA HIS A 157 16.70 10.61 -6.24
C HIS A 157 17.11 10.82 -7.71
N GLN A 158 18.13 11.64 -7.98
CA GLN A 158 18.63 11.84 -9.36
C GLN A 158 19.14 10.54 -9.99
N GLN A 159 19.70 9.65 -9.17
CA GLN A 159 20.14 8.31 -9.60
C GLN A 159 18.96 7.33 -9.79
N GLY A 160 17.75 7.70 -9.35
CA GLY A 160 16.50 6.99 -9.57
C GLY A 160 15.88 6.42 -8.31
N GLN A 161 14.62 5.98 -8.42
CA GLN A 161 13.82 5.45 -7.30
C GLN A 161 14.53 4.32 -6.53
N GLY A 162 15.23 3.43 -7.26
CA GLY A 162 15.96 2.31 -6.66
C GLY A 162 17.15 2.76 -5.82
N ALA A 163 17.86 3.81 -6.23
CA ALA A 163 18.98 4.38 -5.50
C ALA A 163 18.52 5.07 -4.21
N LEU A 164 17.44 5.85 -4.28
CA LEU A 164 16.84 6.44 -3.08
C LEU A 164 16.36 5.36 -2.08
N LYS A 165 15.67 4.31 -2.57
CA LYS A 165 15.28 3.17 -1.74
C LYS A 165 16.51 2.51 -1.10
N ALA A 166 17.59 2.34 -1.84
CA ALA A 166 18.82 1.71 -1.35
C ALA A 166 19.53 2.56 -0.29
N LEU A 167 19.57 3.88 -0.47
CA LEU A 167 20.12 4.83 0.51
C LEU A 167 19.37 4.71 1.85
N LEU A 168 18.05 4.84 1.81
CA LEU A 168 17.24 4.91 3.03
C LEU A 168 17.06 3.55 3.72
N CYS A 169 16.89 2.48 2.94
CA CYS A 169 16.46 1.19 3.48
C CYS A 169 17.55 0.12 3.51
N GLY A 170 18.63 0.32 2.74
CA GLY A 170 19.71 -0.64 2.56
C GLY A 170 20.93 -0.37 3.44
N GLY A 171 22.03 -1.07 3.13
CA GLY A 171 23.31 -0.91 3.82
C GLY A 171 23.44 -1.73 5.12
N PRO A 172 24.61 -1.66 5.80
CA PRO A 172 24.90 -2.44 7.01
C PRO A 172 24.00 -2.11 8.21
N ARG A 173 23.40 -0.92 8.20
CA ARG A 173 22.44 -0.43 9.21
C ARG A 173 21.01 -0.34 8.67
N GLY A 174 20.79 -0.78 7.43
CA GLY A 174 19.47 -0.73 6.79
C GLY A 174 18.45 -1.58 7.52
N VAL A 175 17.22 -1.08 7.57
CA VAL A 175 16.08 -1.77 8.19
C VAL A 175 15.54 -2.91 7.32
N CYS A 176 15.88 -2.94 6.03
CA CYS A 176 15.46 -4.01 5.14
C CYS A 176 16.53 -5.10 5.03
N PRO A 177 16.13 -6.39 5.05
CA PRO A 177 17.05 -7.48 4.75
C PRO A 177 17.59 -7.33 3.32
N LYS A 178 18.82 -7.81 3.10
CA LYS A 178 19.38 -7.90 1.74
C LYS A 178 18.45 -8.76 0.89
N GLU A 179 17.96 -8.24 -0.23
CA GLU A 179 17.18 -9.01 -1.19
C GLU A 179 18.02 -10.24 -1.59
N ALA A 180 17.52 -11.44 -1.33
CA ALA A 180 18.15 -12.65 -1.86
C ALA A 180 18.07 -12.59 -3.40
N PRO A 181 19.12 -12.98 -4.14
CA PRO A 181 19.08 -12.98 -5.60
C PRO A 181 17.94 -13.89 -6.05
N GLY A 182 16.82 -13.29 -6.46
CA GLY A 182 15.68 -14.02 -6.98
C GLY A 182 16.11 -14.74 -8.25
N THR A 183 15.94 -16.06 -8.27
CA THR A 183 16.09 -16.88 -9.46
C THR A 183 15.15 -16.31 -10.52
N ARG A 184 15.71 -15.55 -11.46
CA ARG A 184 15.01 -15.10 -12.65
C ARG A 184 14.71 -16.37 -13.45
N ALA A 185 13.52 -16.93 -13.24
CA ALA A 185 12.98 -17.94 -14.14
C ALA A 185 12.82 -17.25 -15.50
N GLU A 186 13.72 -17.59 -16.42
CA GLU A 186 13.56 -17.26 -17.83
C GLU A 186 12.31 -18.01 -18.33
N LEU A 187 11.38 -17.24 -18.93
CA LEU A 187 10.33 -17.72 -19.82
C LEU A 187 10.59 -17.14 -21.20
#